data_AF-A0A183HCE9-F1
#
_entry.id   AF-A0A183HCE9-F1
#
_cell.length_a   1.000
_cell.length_b   1.000
_cell.length_c   1.000
_cell.angle_alpha   90.00
_cell.angle_beta   90.00
_cell.angle_gamma   90.00
#
_symmetry.space_group_name_H-M   'P 1'
#
loop_
_entity.id
_entity.type
_entity.pdbx_description
1 polymer ?
#
loop_
_entity_poly.entity_id
_entity_poly.type
_entity_poly.pdbx_seq_one_letter_code
_entity_poly.pdbx_strand_id
1 'polypeptide(L)'
;MLHISNEKKKTSLRMKYFLAAFCTYSLFFVDHVSAECREQVEVLPRNSRDPKIFQNLYIFENDTQKCNEAETLLISSRPPFCDSHDLNVTFSSIAVLPSGINMLPYILLNVSIWINNPSSSVFLRLECLEAPNLEDDYCHDHEEQYRRWGRMIWPCRSLTLSEPDLVNYPFFFGYHCFRLSSYSHYRLNVSCAPNLCRKSFIVTIPEETQVHLSINRFYNKDATNGENYWSPLVSVDLTLLDRVVIRYDRQPSFKSARISVAVFETIASSSVHLFTDTLDADAVEYEWKNVPAGNFTAYLYVSRIDCNLMCSNGISNECILCPNTRIHFTVEEDKIWFSVSVKSLLYYGIFIIG
;
A
#
# COMPACT_ATOMS: atom_id res chain seq x y z
N MET A 1 46.17 42.60 -53.35
CA MET A 1 46.35 42.47 -54.81
C MET A 1 45.32 41.46 -55.29
N LEU A 2 44.37 41.92 -56.13
CA LEU A 2 43.31 41.21 -56.87
C LEU A 2 42.19 40.52 -56.05
N HIS A 3 41.03 41.19 -55.83
CA HIS A 3 39.81 41.30 -56.67
C HIS A 3 38.87 40.07 -56.61
N ILE A 4 37.79 40.14 -55.81
CA ILE A 4 36.37 40.38 -56.19
C ILE A 4 35.77 39.31 -57.13
N SER A 5 34.72 38.62 -56.65
CA SER A 5 33.50 38.43 -57.45
C SER A 5 32.29 38.24 -56.54
N ASN A 6 31.22 38.91 -56.91
CA ASN A 6 29.96 39.11 -56.24
C ASN A 6 28.90 38.75 -57.28
N GLU A 7 28.06 37.74 -57.04
CA GLU A 7 26.85 37.54 -57.83
C GLU A 7 25.64 37.27 -56.93
N LYS A 8 24.72 38.24 -56.98
CA LYS A 8 23.32 38.12 -56.54
C LYS A 8 22.54 37.38 -57.62
N LYS A 9 21.64 36.48 -57.22
CA LYS A 9 20.34 36.28 -57.90
C LYS A 9 19.23 35.90 -56.92
N LYS A 10 18.23 36.80 -56.86
CA LYS A 10 16.80 36.61 -56.54
C LYS A 10 16.27 35.36 -57.27
N THR A 11 15.28 34.57 -56.86
CA THR A 11 13.97 34.74 -56.18
C THR A 11 13.42 33.30 -56.07
N SER A 12 12.58 32.89 -55.11
CA SER A 12 11.12 32.78 -55.34
C SER A 12 10.45 31.87 -54.29
N LEU A 13 9.31 32.33 -53.80
CA LEU A 13 8.10 31.63 -53.32
C LEU A 13 8.12 30.60 -52.16
N ARG A 14 7.42 31.02 -51.08
CA ARG A 14 6.34 30.31 -50.35
C ARG A 14 6.57 28.85 -49.92
N MET A 15 6.61 28.61 -48.60
CA MET A 15 5.44 28.07 -47.87
C MET A 15 5.58 28.31 -46.37
N LYS A 16 4.48 28.78 -45.76
CA LYS A 16 4.27 28.85 -44.31
C LYS A 16 4.30 27.42 -43.73
N TYR A 17 4.67 27.26 -42.46
CA TYR A 17 3.92 26.59 -41.38
C TYR A 17 4.85 26.27 -40.19
N PHE A 18 4.55 26.90 -39.06
CA PHE A 18 4.63 26.36 -37.69
C PHE A 18 5.79 25.43 -37.33
N LEU A 19 6.75 25.97 -36.55
CA LEU A 19 7.50 25.20 -35.56
C LEU A 19 7.59 26.04 -34.28
N ALA A 20 6.47 26.11 -33.59
CA ALA A 20 6.44 26.23 -32.14
C ALA A 20 6.49 24.80 -31.57
N ALA A 21 7.02 24.68 -30.35
CA ALA A 21 7.11 23.48 -29.53
C ALA A 21 8.27 22.52 -29.88
N PHE A 22 9.33 22.57 -29.09
CA PHE A 22 9.70 21.50 -28.16
C PHE A 22 10.91 21.98 -27.32
N CYS A 23 10.70 23.03 -26.53
CA CYS A 23 11.52 23.23 -25.34
C CYS A 23 10.98 22.26 -24.29
N THR A 24 11.66 21.12 -24.16
CA THR A 24 11.54 20.15 -23.08
C THR A 24 11.84 20.83 -21.74
N TYR A 25 10.83 21.47 -21.16
CA TYR A 25 10.77 21.67 -19.72
C TYR A 25 10.39 20.31 -19.12
N SER A 26 11.41 19.60 -18.65
CA SER A 26 11.26 18.51 -17.69
C SER A 26 10.77 19.10 -16.38
N LEU A 27 9.47 19.46 -16.34
CA LEU A 27 8.75 19.67 -15.11
C LEU A 27 8.66 18.29 -14.44
N PHE A 28 9.59 18.04 -13.52
CA PHE A 28 9.30 17.18 -12.39
C PHE A 28 8.12 17.84 -11.67
N PHE A 29 6.91 17.42 -12.02
CA PHE A 29 5.75 17.60 -11.16
C PHE A 29 6.06 16.80 -9.89
N VAL A 30 6.74 17.45 -8.95
CA VAL A 30 6.50 17.16 -7.55
C VAL A 30 5.11 17.73 -7.34
N ASP A 31 4.09 16.88 -7.39
CA ASP A 31 2.75 17.28 -6.98
C ASP A 31 2.89 17.80 -5.56
N HIS A 32 2.85 19.12 -5.43
CA HIS A 32 2.63 19.78 -4.16
C HIS A 32 1.16 19.54 -3.84
N VAL A 33 0.86 18.32 -3.40
CA VAL A 33 -0.43 17.99 -2.81
C VAL A 33 -0.51 18.85 -1.55
N SER A 34 -1.28 19.93 -1.62
CA SER A 34 -1.84 20.55 -0.44
C SER A 34 -2.55 19.42 0.30
N ALA A 35 -2.00 18.99 1.43
CA ALA A 35 -2.42 17.80 2.17
C ALA A 35 -3.77 17.99 2.87
N GLU A 36 -4.76 18.47 2.13
CA GLU A 36 -6.15 18.44 2.56
C GLU A 36 -6.63 17.00 2.35
N CYS A 37 -6.56 16.23 3.44
CA CYS A 37 -7.05 14.88 3.57
C CYS A 37 -8.48 14.75 2.99
N ARG A 38 -8.62 14.10 1.84
CA ARG A 38 -9.92 13.87 1.18
C ARG A 38 -10.04 12.45 0.63
N GLU A 39 -11.25 11.92 0.63
CA GLU A 39 -11.59 10.71 -0.08
C GLU A 39 -11.52 10.92 -1.60
N GLN A 40 -11.14 9.88 -2.33
CA GLN A 40 -11.23 9.83 -3.79
C GLN A 40 -12.25 8.75 -4.16
N VAL A 41 -13.29 9.12 -4.90
CA VAL A 41 -14.36 8.19 -5.28
C VAL A 41 -14.60 8.33 -6.77
N GLU A 42 -14.45 7.23 -7.50
CA GLU A 42 -14.74 7.18 -8.93
C GLU A 42 -15.82 6.13 -9.18
N VAL A 43 -16.99 6.61 -9.58
CA VAL A 43 -18.20 5.82 -9.80
C VAL A 43 -18.72 6.12 -11.20
N LEU A 44 -18.93 5.07 -12.00
CA LEU A 44 -19.58 5.19 -13.31
C LEU A 44 -21.07 4.86 -13.14
N PRO A 45 -22.01 5.74 -13.49
CA PRO A 45 -23.43 5.40 -13.40
C PRO A 45 -23.83 4.41 -14.50
N ARG A 46 -24.74 3.51 -14.15
CA ARG A 46 -25.24 2.40 -14.98
C ARG A 46 -26.03 2.86 -16.20
N ASN A 47 -26.71 3.99 -16.10
CA ASN A 47 -27.42 4.63 -17.21
C ASN A 47 -27.77 6.07 -16.80
N SER A 48 -27.10 7.10 -17.32
CA SER A 48 -27.79 8.39 -17.46
C SER A 48 -27.12 9.33 -18.46
N ARG A 49 -27.97 9.93 -19.31
CA ARG A 49 -27.72 11.19 -20.02
C ARG A 49 -28.07 12.39 -19.12
N ASP A 50 -28.20 12.18 -17.81
CA ASP A 50 -28.78 13.15 -16.88
C ASP A 50 -27.77 13.54 -15.79
N PRO A 51 -27.06 14.68 -15.95
CA PRO A 51 -25.96 15.09 -15.09
C PRO A 51 -26.38 15.46 -13.66
N LYS A 52 -27.69 15.55 -13.36
CA LYS A 52 -28.20 15.86 -12.02
C LYS A 52 -28.15 14.69 -11.03
N ILE A 53 -28.00 13.45 -11.50
CA ILE A 53 -27.92 12.25 -10.65
C ILE A 53 -26.54 12.11 -9.97
N PHE A 54 -25.51 12.79 -10.50
CA PHE A 54 -24.11 12.56 -10.10
C PHE A 54 -23.72 13.10 -8.72
N GLN A 55 -24.42 14.12 -8.20
CA GLN A 55 -23.92 14.87 -7.04
C GLN A 55 -24.11 14.16 -5.68
N ASN A 56 -24.94 13.12 -5.57
CA ASN A 56 -25.26 12.46 -4.29
C ASN A 56 -25.23 10.92 -4.33
N LEU A 57 -24.43 10.32 -5.22
CA LEU A 57 -24.39 8.85 -5.34
C LEU A 57 -23.78 8.15 -4.13
N TYR A 58 -23.02 8.86 -3.30
CA TYR A 58 -22.40 8.31 -2.11
C TYR A 58 -22.44 9.28 -0.92
N ILE A 59 -22.30 8.70 0.27
CA ILE A 59 -22.13 9.38 1.54
C ILE A 59 -20.82 8.87 2.13
N PHE A 60 -19.93 9.79 2.49
CA PHE A 60 -18.68 9.47 3.18
C PHE A 60 -18.81 9.81 4.66
N GLU A 61 -18.54 8.84 5.53
CA GLU A 61 -18.50 9.01 6.98
C GLU A 61 -17.06 9.08 7.47
N ASN A 62 -16.69 10.22 8.03
CA ASN A 62 -15.36 10.49 8.55
C ASN A 62 -15.26 10.35 10.08
N ASP A 63 -16.41 10.25 10.77
CA ASP A 63 -16.48 10.03 12.19
C ASP A 63 -16.22 8.56 12.50
N THR A 64 -15.13 8.30 13.22
CA THR A 64 -14.70 6.96 13.60
C THR A 64 -15.76 6.21 14.41
N GLN A 65 -16.48 6.90 15.29
CA GLN A 65 -17.49 6.28 16.14
C GLN A 65 -18.70 5.84 15.31
N LYS A 66 -19.23 6.73 14.46
CA LYS A 66 -20.36 6.41 13.57
C LYS A 66 -20.00 5.30 12.59
N CYS A 67 -18.80 5.33 12.02
CA CYS A 67 -18.31 4.26 11.16
C CYS A 67 -18.26 2.92 11.90
N ASN A 68 -17.74 2.90 13.13
CA ASN A 68 -17.65 1.70 13.94
C ASN A 68 -19.03 1.12 14.31
N GLU A 69 -20.00 1.98 14.65
CA GLU A 69 -21.38 1.58 14.93
C GLU A 69 -22.04 0.98 13.67
N ALA A 70 -21.90 1.65 12.52
CA ALA A 70 -22.43 1.17 11.25
C ALA A 70 -21.79 -0.15 10.81
N GLU A 71 -20.47 -0.31 10.93
CA GLU A 71 -19.78 -1.57 10.59
C GLU A 71 -20.27 -2.71 11.48
N THR A 72 -20.43 -2.49 12.79
CA THR A 72 -20.88 -3.52 13.73
C THR A 72 -22.32 -3.99 13.44
N LEU A 73 -23.16 -3.11 12.91
CA LEU A 73 -24.54 -3.44 12.51
C LEU A 73 -24.60 -4.18 11.18
N LEU A 74 -23.74 -3.82 10.23
CA LEU A 74 -23.80 -4.28 8.85
C LEU A 74 -22.85 -5.44 8.53
N ILE A 75 -21.81 -5.66 9.34
CA ILE A 75 -20.79 -6.69 9.14
C ILE A 75 -20.81 -7.64 10.35
N SER A 76 -20.81 -8.95 10.08
CA SER A 76 -20.67 -9.97 11.12
C SER A 76 -19.38 -9.76 11.95
N SER A 77 -19.35 -10.23 13.19
CA SER A 77 -18.14 -10.21 14.01
C SER A 77 -16.98 -11.01 13.38
N ARG A 78 -17.32 -12.04 12.59
CA ARG A 78 -16.37 -12.88 11.83
C ARG A 78 -16.84 -13.02 10.39
N PRO A 79 -16.66 -11.99 9.56
CA PRO A 79 -17.01 -12.07 8.15
C PRO A 79 -16.05 -13.04 7.43
N PRO A 80 -16.51 -13.83 6.45
CA PRO A 80 -15.61 -14.55 5.55
C PRO A 80 -14.65 -13.60 4.83
N PHE A 81 -13.53 -14.14 4.35
CA PHE A 81 -12.62 -13.35 3.52
C PHE A 81 -13.19 -13.13 2.11
N CYS A 82 -12.99 -11.94 1.55
CA CYS A 82 -13.38 -11.66 0.17
C CYS A 82 -12.46 -12.39 -0.82
N ASP A 83 -13.03 -12.85 -1.94
CA ASP A 83 -12.22 -13.26 -3.10
C ASP A 83 -11.40 -12.05 -3.61
N SER A 84 -10.21 -12.32 -4.15
CA SER A 84 -9.39 -11.29 -4.79
C SER A 84 -10.01 -10.75 -6.09
N HIS A 85 -10.91 -11.49 -6.72
CA HIS A 85 -11.69 -11.00 -7.84
C HIS A 85 -12.76 -10.00 -7.41
N ASP A 86 -13.27 -10.06 -6.18
CA ASP A 86 -14.36 -9.20 -5.71
C ASP A 86 -13.87 -7.87 -5.14
N LEU A 87 -12.73 -7.90 -4.47
CA LEU A 87 -12.15 -6.76 -3.77
C LEU A 87 -10.63 -6.74 -3.97
N ASN A 88 -10.13 -5.70 -4.62
CA ASN A 88 -8.70 -5.47 -4.75
C ASN A 88 -8.30 -4.24 -3.92
N VAL A 89 -7.25 -4.38 -3.12
CA VAL A 89 -6.76 -3.34 -2.22
C VAL A 89 -5.27 -3.19 -2.44
N THR A 90 -4.82 -1.98 -2.73
CA THR A 90 -3.41 -1.64 -2.88
C THR A 90 -3.03 -0.52 -1.92
N PHE A 91 -1.74 -0.49 -1.57
CA PHE A 91 -1.17 0.46 -0.63
C PHE A 91 -0.03 1.21 -1.28
N SER A 92 0.06 2.50 -0.99
CA SER A 92 1.22 3.32 -1.29
C SER A 92 1.47 4.30 -0.15
N SER A 93 2.67 4.85 -0.12
CA SER A 93 3.10 5.84 0.86
C SER A 93 3.12 7.25 0.26
N ILE A 94 2.54 8.23 0.96
CA ILE A 94 2.58 9.65 0.58
C ILE A 94 3.39 10.42 1.62
N ALA A 95 4.46 11.07 1.20
CA ALA A 95 5.21 11.99 2.05
C ALA A 95 4.49 13.33 2.16
N VAL A 96 4.22 13.76 3.39
CA VAL A 96 3.75 15.12 3.68
C VAL A 96 4.95 15.94 4.16
N LEU A 97 5.23 17.02 3.42
CA LEU A 97 6.34 17.92 3.72
C LEU A 97 5.86 19.13 4.55
N PRO A 98 6.75 19.74 5.35
CA PRO A 98 6.40 20.91 6.16
C PRO A 98 5.95 22.08 5.27
N SER A 99 4.74 22.60 5.50
CA SER A 99 4.22 23.81 4.85
C SER A 99 4.23 25.05 5.76
N GLY A 100 4.81 24.94 6.97
CA GLY A 100 4.81 25.98 7.99
C GLY A 100 5.89 25.77 9.07
N ILE A 101 5.81 26.55 10.14
CA ILE A 101 6.74 26.48 11.28
C ILE A 101 6.31 25.35 12.23
N ASN A 102 7.26 24.60 12.79
CA ASN A 102 7.04 23.50 13.76
C ASN A 102 6.26 22.27 13.25
N MET A 103 6.26 22.03 11.95
CA MET A 103 5.71 20.79 11.38
C MET A 103 6.87 19.90 10.94
N LEU A 104 6.96 18.70 11.51
CA LEU A 104 7.88 17.67 11.01
C LEU A 104 7.25 16.97 9.80
N PRO A 105 8.05 16.55 8.80
CA PRO A 105 7.54 15.69 7.73
C PRO A 105 7.02 14.37 8.31
N TYR A 106 6.04 13.76 7.65
CA TYR A 106 5.49 12.46 8.05
C TYR A 106 4.97 11.68 6.83
N ILE A 107 4.60 10.42 7.06
CA ILE A 107 4.05 9.54 6.03
C ILE A 107 2.54 9.34 6.24
N LEU A 108 1.78 9.44 5.15
CA LEU A 108 0.39 9.01 5.07
C LEU A 108 0.29 7.69 4.29
N LEU A 109 -0.55 6.77 4.77
CA LEU A 109 -0.97 5.58 4.06
C LEU A 109 -2.05 5.95 3.06
N ASN A 110 -1.78 5.70 1.78
CA ASN A 110 -2.76 5.77 0.71
C ASN A 110 -3.31 4.38 0.41
N VAL A 111 -4.59 4.19 0.73
CA VAL A 111 -5.34 2.97 0.49
C VAL A 111 -6.17 3.16 -0.76
N SER A 112 -5.99 2.27 -1.74
CA SER A 112 -6.70 2.28 -3.01
C SER A 112 -7.52 1.00 -3.13
N ILE A 113 -8.84 1.13 -3.23
CA ILE A 113 -9.79 0.01 -3.15
C ILE A 113 -10.59 -0.04 -4.45
N TRP A 114 -10.55 -1.17 -5.14
CA TRP A 114 -11.40 -1.49 -6.27
C TRP A 114 -12.43 -2.52 -5.86
N ILE A 115 -13.70 -2.16 -5.99
CA ILE A 115 -14.83 -3.01 -5.64
C ILE A 115 -15.46 -3.50 -6.93
N ASN A 116 -15.39 -4.81 -7.17
CA ASN A 116 -15.85 -5.43 -8.41
C ASN A 116 -17.23 -6.12 -8.25
N ASN A 117 -17.69 -6.31 -7.02
CA ASN A 117 -18.92 -7.03 -6.69
C ASN A 117 -19.96 -6.06 -6.05
N PRO A 118 -21.28 -6.20 -6.30
CA PRO A 118 -22.29 -5.29 -5.77
C PRO A 118 -22.22 -5.13 -4.25
N SER A 119 -21.79 -3.96 -3.81
CA SER A 119 -21.63 -3.59 -2.40
C SER A 119 -22.25 -2.22 -2.19
N SER A 120 -23.12 -2.08 -1.20
CA SER A 120 -23.75 -0.82 -0.82
C SER A 120 -22.89 0.00 0.12
N SER A 121 -22.04 -0.65 0.92
CA SER A 121 -21.17 0.03 1.87
C SER A 121 -19.79 -0.63 1.94
N VAL A 122 -18.76 0.20 2.05
CA VAL A 122 -17.37 -0.21 2.25
C VAL A 122 -16.86 0.44 3.52
N PHE A 123 -16.27 -0.35 4.41
CA PHE A 123 -15.68 0.09 5.66
C PHE A 123 -14.18 -0.11 5.62
N LEU A 124 -13.44 0.89 6.06
CA LEU A 124 -11.98 0.90 6.13
C LEU A 124 -11.57 1.20 7.57
N ARG A 125 -10.97 0.21 8.24
CA ARG A 125 -10.55 0.32 9.64
C ARG A 125 -9.05 0.09 9.76
N LEU A 126 -8.37 0.97 10.48
CA LEU A 126 -6.95 0.87 10.82
C LEU A 126 -6.80 0.64 12.32
N GLU A 127 -6.46 -0.59 12.71
CA GLU A 127 -6.18 -0.98 14.09
C GLU A 127 -4.66 -0.98 14.32
N CYS A 128 -4.18 -0.35 15.40
CA CYS A 128 -2.78 -0.53 15.79
C CYS A 128 -2.60 -1.87 16.52
N LEU A 129 -1.58 -2.62 16.13
CA LEU A 129 -1.19 -3.87 16.79
C LEU A 129 -0.01 -3.67 17.73
N GLU A 130 0.99 -2.91 17.28
CA GLU A 130 2.23 -2.69 18.01
C GLU A 130 2.89 -1.38 17.56
N ALA A 131 3.51 -0.65 18.48
CA ALA A 131 4.35 0.50 18.18
C ALA A 131 5.61 0.47 19.05
N PRO A 132 6.69 -0.20 18.60
CA PRO A 132 7.86 -0.49 19.42
C PRO A 132 8.62 0.74 19.92
N ASN A 133 8.60 1.84 19.16
CA ASN A 133 9.26 3.11 19.50
C ASN A 133 8.43 4.02 20.41
N LEU A 134 7.19 3.64 20.73
CA LEU A 134 6.26 4.44 21.53
C LEU A 134 5.88 5.82 20.93
N GLU A 135 6.17 6.05 19.65
CA GLU A 135 5.91 7.35 18.99
C GLU A 135 4.52 7.46 18.37
N ASP A 136 3.73 6.38 18.42
CA ASP A 136 2.44 6.28 17.75
C ASP A 136 1.26 6.50 18.69
N ASP A 137 0.67 7.69 18.58
CA ASP A 137 -0.50 8.08 19.38
C ASP A 137 -1.69 7.12 19.21
N TYR A 138 -1.87 6.48 18.04
CA TYR A 138 -2.96 5.52 17.87
C TYR A 138 -2.81 4.32 18.83
N CYS A 139 -1.58 3.91 19.10
CA CYS A 139 -1.26 2.73 19.90
C CYS A 139 -1.08 3.02 21.38
N HIS A 140 -0.95 4.29 21.78
CA HIS A 140 -0.55 4.67 23.14
C HIS A 140 -1.52 5.59 23.84
N ASP A 141 -2.38 6.34 23.13
CA ASP A 141 -3.40 7.18 23.75
C ASP A 141 -4.62 6.36 24.22
N HIS A 142 -4.35 5.36 25.07
CA HIS A 142 -5.37 4.47 25.60
C HIS A 142 -6.24 5.19 26.63
N GLU A 143 -5.62 5.99 27.51
CA GLU A 143 -6.32 6.61 28.64
C GLU A 143 -7.42 7.57 28.19
N GLU A 144 -7.15 8.44 27.22
CA GLU A 144 -8.16 9.39 26.74
C GLU A 144 -9.29 8.68 25.97
N GLN A 145 -8.95 7.67 25.16
CA GLN A 145 -9.95 6.86 24.45
C GLN A 145 -10.85 6.09 25.42
N TYR A 146 -10.28 5.44 26.45
CA TYR A 146 -11.05 4.77 27.50
C TYR A 146 -11.91 5.75 28.31
N ARG A 147 -11.39 6.94 28.63
CA ARG A 147 -12.15 7.96 29.36
C ARG A 147 -13.33 8.47 28.55
N ARG A 148 -13.16 8.66 27.24
CA ARG A 148 -14.23 9.17 26.35
C ARG A 148 -15.24 8.10 25.95
N TRP A 149 -14.80 6.86 25.73
CA TRP A 149 -15.61 5.85 25.05
C TRP A 149 -15.74 4.52 25.81
N GLY A 150 -15.02 4.33 26.92
CA GLY A 150 -15.03 3.09 27.70
C GLY A 150 -14.31 1.92 27.03
N ARG A 151 -13.73 2.13 25.84
CA ARG A 151 -12.98 1.14 25.06
C ARG A 151 -12.07 1.84 24.06
N MET A 152 -11.08 1.10 23.56
CA MET A 152 -10.31 1.50 22.39
C MET A 152 -11.20 1.56 21.15
N ILE A 153 -11.08 2.64 20.38
CA ILE A 153 -11.76 2.76 19.08
C ILE A 153 -10.73 3.13 18.02
N TRP A 154 -10.54 2.20 17.09
CA TRP A 154 -9.62 2.34 15.98
C TRP A 154 -10.18 3.23 14.87
N PRO A 155 -9.36 4.10 14.23
CA PRO A 155 -9.77 4.90 13.09
C PRO A 155 -10.55 4.10 12.04
N CYS A 156 -11.74 4.59 11.70
CA CYS A 156 -12.69 3.91 10.82
C CYS A 156 -13.31 4.94 9.86
N ARG A 157 -13.33 4.62 8.56
CA ARG A 157 -14.00 5.41 7.52
C ARG A 157 -14.96 4.53 6.75
N SER A 158 -16.09 5.08 6.33
CA SER A 158 -17.00 4.33 5.46
C SER A 158 -17.50 5.14 4.29
N LEU A 159 -17.72 4.44 3.19
CA LEU A 159 -18.39 4.93 2.00
C LEU A 159 -19.69 4.14 1.87
N THR A 160 -20.82 4.83 1.78
CA THR A 160 -22.13 4.21 1.53
C THR A 160 -22.73 4.78 0.26
N LEU A 161 -23.13 3.91 -0.66
CA LEU A 161 -23.84 4.27 -1.87
C LEU A 161 -25.32 4.53 -1.53
N SER A 162 -25.80 5.71 -1.90
CA SER A 162 -27.21 6.08 -1.69
C SER A 162 -28.13 5.25 -2.60
N GLU A 163 -27.68 5.00 -3.83
CA GLU A 163 -28.44 4.31 -4.88
C GLU A 163 -27.54 3.24 -5.56
N PRO A 164 -27.24 2.11 -4.89
CA PRO A 164 -26.29 1.12 -5.38
C PRO A 164 -26.70 0.50 -6.73
N ASP A 165 -28.01 0.42 -7.01
CA ASP A 165 -28.54 -0.12 -8.28
C ASP A 165 -28.18 0.74 -9.50
N LEU A 166 -27.85 2.02 -9.28
CA LEU A 166 -27.44 2.95 -10.33
C LEU A 166 -25.93 2.97 -10.57
N VAL A 167 -25.14 2.21 -9.81
CA VAL A 167 -23.69 2.18 -9.92
C VAL A 167 -23.25 1.02 -10.82
N ASN A 168 -22.35 1.31 -11.77
CA ASN A 168 -21.60 0.27 -12.47
C ASN A 168 -20.41 -0.17 -11.63
N TYR A 169 -20.14 -1.46 -11.69
CA TYR A 169 -18.95 -2.07 -11.13
C TYR A 169 -17.94 -2.37 -12.26
N PRO A 170 -16.64 -2.19 -12.03
CA PRO A 170 -16.04 -1.83 -10.75
C PRO A 170 -16.15 -0.33 -10.43
N PHE A 171 -16.19 0.00 -9.13
CA PHE A 171 -16.01 1.38 -8.65
C PHE A 171 -14.77 1.48 -7.76
N PHE A 172 -14.23 2.69 -7.66
CA PHE A 172 -13.01 2.98 -6.92
C PHE A 172 -13.29 3.82 -5.68
N PHE A 173 -12.65 3.45 -4.57
CA PHE A 173 -12.60 4.20 -3.32
C PHE A 173 -11.16 4.30 -2.82
N GLY A 174 -10.65 5.52 -2.73
CA GLY A 174 -9.34 5.86 -2.22
C GLY A 174 -9.41 6.69 -0.94
N TYR A 175 -8.51 6.41 0.01
CA TYR A 175 -8.37 7.20 1.23
C TYR A 175 -6.91 7.25 1.65
N HIS A 176 -6.40 8.47 1.88
CA HIS A 176 -4.97 8.69 2.10
C HIS A 176 -4.63 9.44 3.38
N CYS A 177 -5.47 9.35 4.41
CA CYS A 177 -5.36 10.24 5.58
C CYS A 177 -4.92 9.54 6.87
N PHE A 178 -4.59 8.25 6.80
CA PHE A 178 -4.02 7.57 7.95
C PHE A 178 -2.53 7.88 8.05
N ARG A 179 -2.10 8.45 9.17
CA ARG A 179 -0.68 8.63 9.44
C ARG A 179 -0.05 7.28 9.78
N LEU A 180 1.12 7.02 9.23
CA LEU A 180 1.97 5.89 9.62
C LEU A 180 3.14 6.41 10.44
N SER A 181 3.46 5.72 11.51
CA SER A 181 4.62 5.97 12.35
C SER A 181 5.70 4.91 12.10
N SER A 182 6.97 5.30 12.27
CA SER A 182 8.12 4.42 12.05
C SER A 182 7.99 3.11 12.84
N TYR A 183 8.16 1.96 12.19
CA TYR A 183 8.12 0.62 12.80
C TYR A 183 6.80 0.21 13.48
N SER A 184 5.77 1.06 13.48
CA SER A 184 4.44 0.68 13.94
C SER A 184 3.80 -0.34 13.01
N HIS A 185 3.07 -1.27 13.59
CA HIS A 185 2.35 -2.33 12.90
C HIS A 185 0.86 -2.09 12.99
N TYR A 186 0.20 -2.03 11.85
CA TYR A 186 -1.24 -1.81 11.78
C TYR A 186 -1.95 -2.96 11.10
N ARG A 187 -3.12 -3.33 11.61
CA ARG A 187 -4.08 -4.16 10.89
C ARG A 187 -5.05 -3.26 10.14
N LEU A 188 -5.03 -3.36 8.81
CA LEU A 188 -6.00 -2.69 7.95
C LEU A 188 -7.08 -3.67 7.51
N ASN A 189 -8.32 -3.41 7.91
CA ASN A 189 -9.48 -4.17 7.50
C ASN A 189 -10.31 -3.37 6.49
N VAL A 190 -10.62 -4.01 5.36
CA VAL A 190 -11.59 -3.53 4.38
C VAL A 190 -12.77 -4.47 4.37
N SER A 191 -13.92 -4.03 4.89
CA SER A 191 -15.15 -4.83 4.97
C SER A 191 -16.19 -4.31 3.98
N CYS A 192 -16.92 -5.20 3.32
CA CYS A 192 -17.97 -4.83 2.35
C CYS A 192 -19.34 -5.38 2.78
N ALA A 193 -20.37 -4.53 2.73
CA ALA A 193 -21.77 -4.92 2.92
C ALA A 193 -22.56 -4.70 1.62
N PRO A 194 -23.58 -5.53 1.30
CA PRO A 194 -24.11 -6.64 2.11
C PRO A 194 -23.40 -7.99 1.86
N ASN A 195 -22.31 -8.04 1.08
CA ASN A 195 -21.60 -9.30 0.82
C ASN A 195 -20.97 -9.92 2.08
N LEU A 196 -20.90 -9.16 3.17
CA LEU A 196 -20.38 -9.55 4.48
C LEU A 196 -18.97 -10.15 4.40
N CYS A 197 -18.13 -9.68 3.47
CA CYS A 197 -16.78 -10.16 3.33
C CYS A 197 -15.77 -9.12 3.84
N ARG A 198 -14.56 -9.57 4.19
CA ARG A 198 -13.46 -8.71 4.64
C ARG A 198 -12.15 -9.06 3.97
N LYS A 199 -11.29 -8.07 3.74
CA LYS A 199 -9.85 -8.29 3.60
C LYS A 199 -9.10 -7.66 4.77
N SER A 200 -8.07 -8.34 5.26
CA SER A 200 -7.27 -7.97 6.43
C SER A 200 -5.80 -8.02 6.05
N PHE A 201 -5.10 -6.91 6.24
CA PHE A 201 -3.69 -6.76 5.93
C PHE A 201 -2.93 -6.31 7.18
N ILE A 202 -1.70 -6.76 7.33
CA ILE A 202 -0.75 -6.11 8.23
C ILE A 202 0.06 -5.13 7.40
N VAL A 203 0.22 -3.88 7.86
CA VAL A 203 0.94 -2.82 7.15
C VAL A 203 1.94 -2.18 8.10
N THR A 204 3.14 -1.91 7.61
CA THR A 204 4.19 -1.22 8.38
C THR A 204 5.12 -0.44 7.46
N ILE A 205 5.83 0.51 8.05
CA ILE A 205 6.91 1.25 7.42
C ILE A 205 8.20 1.10 8.23
N PRO A 206 9.37 1.22 7.59
CA PRO A 206 10.63 1.46 8.28
C PRO A 206 10.62 2.87 8.90
N GLU A 207 11.78 3.41 9.24
CA GLU A 207 11.92 4.85 9.50
C GLU A 207 11.28 5.70 8.39
N GLU A 208 10.57 6.76 8.77
CA GLU A 208 9.95 7.70 7.82
C GLU A 208 10.96 8.24 6.78
N THR A 209 12.21 8.43 7.19
CA THR A 209 13.32 8.87 6.32
C THR A 209 13.76 7.81 5.31
N GLN A 210 13.51 6.53 5.57
CA GLN A 210 13.85 5.42 4.67
C GLN A 210 12.75 5.15 3.65
N VAL A 211 11.50 5.54 3.91
CA VAL A 211 10.37 5.34 2.99
C VAL A 211 10.45 6.27 1.78
N HIS A 212 10.73 7.55 2.03
CA HIS A 212 10.67 8.62 1.04
C HIS A 212 11.93 9.49 1.06
N LEU A 213 12.58 9.61 -0.10
CA LEU A 213 13.76 10.47 -0.31
C LEU A 213 13.50 11.94 0.03
N SER A 214 12.26 12.41 -0.19
CA SER A 214 11.86 13.78 0.09
C SER A 214 11.93 14.11 1.57
N ILE A 215 11.58 13.16 2.45
CA ILE A 215 11.70 13.28 3.91
C ILE A 215 13.17 13.19 4.32
N ASN A 216 13.93 12.23 3.78
CA ASN A 216 15.34 12.04 4.12
C ASN A 216 16.17 13.33 3.98
N ARG A 217 15.92 14.11 2.91
CA ARG A 217 16.62 15.38 2.64
C ARG A 217 16.48 16.43 3.74
N PHE A 218 15.46 16.35 4.60
CA PHE A 218 15.32 17.25 5.76
C PHE A 218 16.31 16.93 6.87
N TYR A 219 16.69 15.66 7.01
CA TYR A 219 17.57 15.18 8.08
C TYR A 219 19.00 15.00 7.61
N ASN A 220 19.21 14.63 6.35
CA ASN A 220 20.53 14.46 5.75
C ASN A 220 20.64 15.25 4.44
N LYS A 221 21.21 16.45 4.52
CA LYS A 221 21.37 17.37 3.37
C LYS A 221 22.34 16.88 2.31
N ASP A 222 23.27 15.99 2.68
CA ASP A 222 24.31 15.44 1.79
C ASP A 222 23.92 14.10 1.15
N ALA A 223 22.68 13.63 1.37
CA ALA A 223 22.11 12.43 0.75
C ALA A 223 21.87 12.65 -0.76
N THR A 224 22.97 12.75 -1.50
CA THR A 224 23.00 13.09 -2.93
C THR A 224 22.58 11.92 -3.81
N ASN A 225 22.71 10.69 -3.32
CA ASN A 225 22.17 9.47 -3.94
C ASN A 225 21.48 8.62 -2.85
N GLY A 226 20.24 8.95 -2.49
CA GLY A 226 19.51 8.21 -1.45
C GLY A 226 19.09 6.79 -1.84
N GLU A 227 19.68 6.23 -2.92
CA GLU A 227 19.48 4.84 -3.35
C GLU A 227 19.88 3.83 -2.26
N ASN A 228 20.86 4.20 -1.44
CA ASN A 228 21.48 3.32 -0.46
C ASN A 228 20.78 3.30 0.91
N TYR A 229 19.82 4.21 1.12
CA TYR A 229 19.12 4.41 2.40
C TYR A 229 17.59 4.34 2.22
N TRP A 230 17.13 3.43 1.35
CA TRP A 230 15.71 3.23 1.11
C TRP A 230 15.26 1.86 1.56
N SER A 231 14.06 1.82 2.13
CA SER A 231 13.34 0.58 2.44
C SER A 231 11.84 0.80 2.24
N PRO A 232 11.09 -0.18 1.70
CA PRO A 232 9.72 0.07 1.24
C PRO A 232 8.70 0.06 2.39
N LEU A 233 7.54 0.68 2.17
CA LEU A 233 6.33 0.29 2.91
C LEU A 233 6.01 -1.16 2.58
N VAL A 234 5.65 -1.96 3.59
CA VAL A 234 5.36 -3.39 3.41
C VAL A 234 3.96 -3.70 3.90
N SER A 235 3.26 -4.57 3.18
CA SER A 235 2.03 -5.17 3.66
C SER A 235 2.02 -6.69 3.50
N VAL A 236 1.31 -7.37 4.40
CA VAL A 236 1.09 -8.81 4.37
C VAL A 236 -0.40 -9.08 4.29
N ASP A 237 -0.82 -9.78 3.25
CA ASP A 237 -2.18 -10.26 3.04
C ASP A 237 -2.32 -11.68 3.60
N LEU A 238 -3.13 -11.81 4.64
CA LEU A 238 -3.38 -13.07 5.35
C LEU A 238 -4.74 -13.70 4.96
N THR A 239 -5.47 -13.06 4.05
CA THR A 239 -6.87 -13.39 3.73
C THR A 239 -7.01 -14.60 2.83
N LEU A 240 -5.99 -14.89 2.03
CA LEU A 240 -5.99 -16.02 1.11
C LEU A 240 -5.87 -17.32 1.88
N LEU A 241 -6.63 -18.33 1.48
CA LEU A 241 -6.69 -19.62 2.19
C LEU A 241 -5.46 -20.50 1.91
N ASP A 242 -4.79 -20.30 0.78
CA ASP A 242 -3.77 -21.19 0.24
C ASP A 242 -2.35 -20.61 0.29
N ARG A 243 -2.21 -19.32 0.61
CA ARG A 243 -0.93 -18.61 0.64
C ARG A 243 -0.95 -17.36 1.50
N VAL A 244 0.24 -16.88 1.83
CA VAL A 244 0.50 -15.54 2.37
C VAL A 244 1.10 -14.71 1.24
N VAL A 245 0.63 -13.46 1.05
CA VAL A 245 1.21 -12.56 0.04
C VAL A 245 1.85 -11.37 0.74
N ILE A 246 3.14 -11.20 0.52
CA ILE A 246 3.92 -10.07 1.03
C ILE A 246 4.07 -9.08 -0.12
N ARG A 247 3.52 -7.87 0.04
CA ARG A 247 3.58 -6.80 -0.96
C ARG A 247 4.44 -5.65 -0.44
N TYR A 248 5.01 -4.89 -1.37
CA TYR A 248 5.79 -3.73 -1.01
C TYR A 248 5.53 -2.55 -1.96
N ASP A 249 5.57 -1.35 -1.41
CA ASP A 249 5.42 -0.12 -2.18
C ASP A 249 6.72 0.19 -2.93
N ARG A 250 6.65 0.30 -4.26
CA ARG A 250 7.81 0.63 -5.09
C ARG A 250 7.85 2.13 -5.32
N GLN A 251 8.95 2.75 -4.91
CA GLN A 251 9.21 4.15 -5.21
C GLN A 251 9.63 4.34 -6.69
N PRO A 252 9.08 5.36 -7.41
CA PRO A 252 9.43 5.63 -8.81
C PRO A 252 10.92 5.88 -9.06
N SER A 253 11.65 6.34 -8.04
CA SER A 253 13.09 6.58 -8.09
C SER A 253 13.93 5.29 -8.05
N PHE A 254 13.32 4.13 -7.73
CA PHE A 254 14.02 2.87 -7.44
C PHE A 254 13.54 1.72 -8.33
N LYS A 255 13.14 2.00 -9.58
CA LYS A 255 12.52 1.00 -10.48
C LYS A 255 13.36 -0.25 -10.76
N SER A 256 14.69 -0.13 -10.67
CA SER A 256 15.63 -1.23 -10.91
C SER A 256 16.09 -1.94 -9.63
N ALA A 257 15.66 -1.48 -8.45
CA ALA A 257 16.06 -2.07 -7.18
C ALA A 257 15.40 -3.45 -7.01
N ARG A 258 16.24 -4.47 -6.79
CA ARG A 258 15.77 -5.81 -6.42
C ARG A 258 15.55 -5.88 -4.92
N ILE A 259 14.40 -6.36 -4.50
CA ILE A 259 14.06 -6.52 -3.08
C ILE A 259 14.31 -7.95 -2.68
N SER A 260 15.03 -8.13 -1.58
CA SER A 260 15.16 -9.42 -0.90
C SER A 260 14.16 -9.52 0.23
N VAL A 261 13.47 -10.65 0.32
CA VAL A 261 12.53 -11.01 1.39
C VAL A 261 13.17 -12.12 2.21
N ALA A 262 13.51 -11.83 3.47
CA ALA A 262 14.02 -12.83 4.41
C ALA A 262 12.97 -13.12 5.48
N VAL A 263 12.57 -14.38 5.61
CA VAL A 263 11.53 -14.80 6.54
C VAL A 263 12.12 -15.62 7.67
N PHE A 264 11.69 -15.32 8.89
CA PHE A 264 12.05 -15.99 10.12
C PHE A 264 10.78 -16.47 10.83
N GLU A 265 10.84 -17.66 11.41
CA GLU A 265 9.83 -18.15 12.33
C GLU A 265 10.23 -17.79 13.77
N THR A 266 9.29 -17.25 14.53
CA THR A 266 9.49 -16.94 15.94
C THR A 266 8.92 -18.07 16.79
N ILE A 267 9.81 -18.78 17.49
CA ILE A 267 9.46 -19.89 18.39
C ILE A 267 9.88 -19.48 19.80
N ALA A 268 8.89 -19.17 20.65
CA ALA A 268 9.12 -18.61 21.98
C ALA A 268 10.01 -17.35 21.94
N SER A 269 11.26 -17.43 22.41
CA SER A 269 12.22 -16.31 22.43
C SER A 269 13.32 -16.41 21.38
N SER A 270 13.29 -17.42 20.51
CA SER A 270 14.24 -17.57 19.41
C SER A 270 13.57 -17.29 18.05
N SER A 271 14.39 -16.86 17.10
CA SER A 271 13.99 -16.71 15.71
C SER A 271 14.84 -17.63 14.84
N VAL A 272 14.19 -18.43 14.01
CA VAL A 272 14.83 -19.37 13.08
C VAL A 272 14.67 -18.83 11.67
N HIS A 273 15.78 -18.67 10.95
CA HIS A 273 15.74 -18.30 9.54
C HIS A 273 15.12 -19.43 8.72
N LEU A 274 14.11 -19.12 7.91
CA LEU A 274 13.48 -20.09 7.03
C LEU A 274 14.08 -20.00 5.62
N PHE A 275 14.05 -18.81 5.03
CA PHE A 275 14.56 -18.58 3.69
C PHE A 275 14.83 -17.09 3.43
N THR A 276 15.59 -16.85 2.37
CA THR A 276 15.72 -15.53 1.75
C THR A 276 15.56 -15.69 0.25
N ASP A 277 14.63 -14.92 -0.32
CA ASP A 277 14.43 -14.88 -1.77
C ASP A 277 14.63 -13.45 -2.28
N THR A 278 15.12 -13.30 -3.52
CA THR A 278 15.34 -12.00 -4.14
C THR A 278 14.45 -11.88 -5.36
N LEU A 279 13.52 -10.94 -5.29
CA LEU A 279 12.51 -10.71 -6.31
C LEU A 279 13.13 -10.05 -7.55
N ASP A 280 12.54 -10.35 -8.70
CA ASP A 280 12.82 -9.64 -9.93
C ASP A 280 12.50 -8.14 -9.78
N ALA A 281 13.18 -7.30 -10.56
CA ALA A 281 13.09 -5.85 -10.42
C ALA A 281 11.69 -5.28 -10.69
N ASP A 282 10.84 -6.01 -11.42
CA ASP A 282 9.47 -5.65 -11.76
C ASP A 282 8.42 -6.24 -10.80
N ALA A 283 8.74 -7.29 -10.02
CA ALA A 283 7.83 -7.94 -9.08
C ALA A 283 7.52 -7.07 -7.85
N VAL A 284 6.25 -6.84 -7.51
CA VAL A 284 5.83 -6.01 -6.34
C VAL A 284 5.26 -6.84 -5.19
N GLU A 285 5.23 -8.15 -5.36
CA GLU A 285 4.70 -9.09 -4.39
C GLU A 285 5.47 -10.41 -4.40
N TYR A 286 5.47 -11.06 -3.25
CA TYR A 286 5.99 -12.41 -3.05
C TYR A 286 4.87 -13.29 -2.53
N GLU A 287 4.59 -14.38 -3.25
CA GLU A 287 3.60 -15.38 -2.85
C GLU A 287 4.27 -16.54 -2.10
N TRP A 288 3.95 -16.71 -0.83
CA TRP A 288 4.41 -17.83 -0.03
C TRP A 288 3.30 -18.86 0.16
N LYS A 289 3.47 -20.04 -0.45
CA LYS A 289 2.51 -21.15 -0.42
C LYS A 289 2.90 -22.21 0.61
N ASN A 290 1.93 -23.02 1.06
CA ASN A 290 2.15 -24.11 2.02
C ASN A 290 2.75 -23.59 3.33
N VAL A 291 2.12 -22.56 3.91
CA VAL A 291 2.61 -21.86 5.10
C VAL A 291 1.97 -22.47 6.34
N PRO A 292 2.74 -23.03 7.29
CA PRO A 292 2.17 -23.55 8.52
C PRO A 292 1.65 -22.41 9.40
N ALA A 293 0.70 -22.74 10.28
CA ALA A 293 0.27 -21.85 11.35
C ALA A 293 1.47 -21.54 12.26
N GLY A 294 1.63 -20.27 12.64
CA GLY A 294 2.80 -19.84 13.38
C GLY A 294 2.99 -18.32 13.39
N ASN A 295 4.04 -17.89 14.07
CA ASN A 295 4.43 -16.49 14.16
C ASN A 295 5.66 -16.25 13.30
N PHE A 296 5.59 -15.27 12.41
CA PHE A 296 6.64 -15.00 11.45
C PHE A 296 7.07 -13.54 11.51
N THR A 297 8.33 -13.32 11.17
CA THR A 297 8.89 -12.01 10.92
C THR A 297 9.51 -12.01 9.53
N ALA A 298 9.06 -11.10 8.66
CA ALA A 298 9.67 -10.89 7.37
C ALA A 298 10.46 -9.57 7.37
N TYR A 299 11.65 -9.61 6.80
CA TYR A 299 12.50 -8.45 6.53
C TYR A 299 12.56 -8.22 5.04
N LEU A 300 12.20 -7.01 4.60
CA LEU A 300 12.33 -6.59 3.22
C LEU A 300 13.39 -5.51 3.12
N TYR A 301 14.33 -5.68 2.20
CA TYR A 301 15.46 -4.77 2.03
C TYR A 301 15.95 -4.79 0.58
N VAL A 302 16.64 -3.74 0.17
CA VAL A 302 17.26 -3.69 -1.16
C VAL A 302 18.46 -4.65 -1.18
N SER A 303 18.48 -5.56 -2.15
CA SER A 303 19.57 -6.52 -2.34
C SER A 303 20.82 -5.79 -2.82
N ARG A 304 21.84 -5.67 -1.96
CA ARG A 304 23.07 -4.93 -2.23
C ARG A 304 24.27 -5.68 -1.66
N ILE A 305 25.45 -5.46 -2.25
CA ILE A 305 26.69 -6.16 -1.88
C ILE A 305 27.43 -5.51 -0.70
N ASP A 306 27.08 -4.27 -0.36
CA ASP A 306 27.78 -3.45 0.64
C ASP A 306 27.08 -3.43 2.00
N CYS A 307 26.01 -4.20 2.17
CA CYS A 307 25.32 -4.35 3.45
C CYS A 307 24.87 -5.80 3.67
N ASN A 308 24.64 -6.16 4.93
CA ASN A 308 24.08 -7.44 5.34
C ASN A 308 22.82 -7.23 6.17
N LEU A 309 21.87 -8.17 6.11
CA LEU A 309 20.68 -8.14 6.95
C LEU A 309 21.01 -8.40 8.42
N MET A 310 21.99 -9.26 8.70
CA MET A 310 22.43 -9.61 10.05
C MET A 310 23.95 -9.50 10.14
N CYS A 311 24.42 -8.79 11.16
CA CYS A 311 25.84 -8.65 11.47
C CYS A 311 26.19 -9.50 12.69
N SER A 312 27.20 -10.36 12.59
CA SER A 312 27.70 -11.12 13.73
C SER A 312 28.50 -10.22 14.67
N ASN A 313 28.31 -10.38 15.99
CA ASN A 313 28.92 -9.57 17.05
C ASN A 313 30.47 -9.53 17.07
N GLY A 314 31.17 -10.34 16.27
CA GLY A 314 32.63 -10.44 16.27
C GLY A 314 33.39 -9.48 15.35
N ILE A 315 32.71 -8.80 14.40
CA ILE A 315 33.34 -7.97 13.35
C ILE A 315 32.54 -6.66 13.16
N SER A 316 32.20 -5.98 14.25
CA SER A 316 31.29 -4.83 14.26
C SER A 316 31.75 -3.63 13.41
N ASN A 317 33.03 -3.56 13.05
CA ASN A 317 33.58 -2.40 12.34
C ASN A 317 33.55 -2.55 10.80
N GLU A 318 33.25 -3.74 10.26
CA GLU A 318 33.20 -3.98 8.80
C GLU A 318 31.80 -4.38 8.28
N CYS A 319 30.84 -4.66 9.17
CA CYS A 319 29.50 -5.07 8.76
C CYS A 319 28.51 -3.89 8.79
N ILE A 320 28.02 -3.50 7.62
CA ILE A 320 26.99 -2.47 7.47
C ILE A 320 25.62 -3.15 7.43
N LEU A 321 24.68 -2.72 8.28
CA LEU A 321 23.31 -3.24 8.28
C LEU A 321 22.52 -2.66 7.10
N CYS A 322 21.81 -3.51 6.35
CA CYS A 322 20.92 -3.02 5.31
C CYS A 322 19.72 -2.27 5.93
N PRO A 323 19.34 -1.08 5.41
CA PRO A 323 18.03 -0.50 5.67
C PRO A 323 16.96 -1.53 5.31
N ASN A 324 16.03 -1.75 6.24
CA ASN A 324 15.06 -2.82 6.10
C ASN A 324 13.73 -2.44 6.75
N THR A 325 12.67 -3.02 6.22
CA THR A 325 11.34 -2.96 6.79
C THR A 325 11.05 -4.31 7.40
N ARG A 326 10.82 -4.31 8.71
CA ARG A 326 10.50 -5.51 9.49
C ARG A 326 9.00 -5.55 9.71
N ILE A 327 8.36 -6.66 9.31
CA ILE A 327 6.93 -6.90 9.53
C ILE A 327 6.71 -8.19 10.32
N HIS A 328 5.96 -8.08 11.42
CA HIS A 328 5.51 -9.20 12.24
C HIS A 328 4.09 -9.59 11.86
N PHE A 329 3.84 -10.89 11.72
CA PHE A 329 2.50 -11.41 11.45
C PHE A 329 2.32 -12.84 11.96
N THR A 330 1.07 -13.18 12.27
CA THR A 330 0.66 -14.50 12.73
C THR A 330 -0.23 -15.14 11.67
N VAL A 331 0.07 -16.38 11.33
CA VAL A 331 -0.78 -17.23 10.50
C VAL A 331 -1.55 -18.13 11.46
N GLU A 332 -2.85 -17.88 11.60
CA GLU A 332 -3.71 -18.58 12.58
C GLU A 332 -3.95 -20.06 12.21
N GLU A 333 -4.02 -20.37 10.92
CA GLU A 333 -4.33 -21.69 10.38
C GLU A 333 -3.43 -22.01 9.18
N ASP A 334 -3.07 -23.29 9.02
CA ASP A 334 -2.24 -23.77 7.92
C ASP A 334 -2.80 -23.34 6.55
N LYS A 335 -1.95 -22.70 5.75
CA LYS A 335 -2.27 -22.28 4.38
C LYS A 335 -1.83 -23.38 3.41
N ILE A 336 -2.76 -24.23 2.97
CA ILE A 336 -2.44 -25.39 2.12
C ILE A 336 -2.86 -25.12 0.67
N TRP A 337 -1.92 -25.24 -0.26
CA TRP A 337 -2.22 -25.14 -1.68
C TRP A 337 -2.67 -26.51 -2.23
N PHE A 338 -3.97 -26.66 -2.49
CA PHE A 338 -4.49 -27.83 -3.21
C PHE A 338 -4.42 -27.58 -4.72
N SER A 339 -3.38 -28.11 -5.39
CA SER A 339 -3.36 -28.17 -6.85
C SER A 339 -4.32 -29.26 -7.34
N VAL A 340 -5.63 -28.98 -7.38
CA VAL A 340 -6.58 -29.86 -8.06
C VAL A 340 -6.36 -29.70 -9.56
N SER A 341 -5.52 -30.55 -10.14
CA SER A 341 -5.41 -30.64 -11.58
C SER A 341 -6.72 -31.23 -12.12
N VAL A 342 -7.55 -30.39 -12.73
CA VAL A 342 -8.84 -30.74 -13.35
C VAL A 342 -8.71 -31.83 -14.43
N LYS A 343 -7.48 -32.20 -14.84
CA LYS A 343 -7.23 -33.33 -15.74
C LYS A 343 -7.47 -34.72 -15.12
N SER A 344 -7.60 -34.86 -13.81
CA SER A 344 -7.82 -36.19 -13.18
C SER A 344 -9.28 -36.48 -12.80
N LEU A 345 -10.17 -35.49 -12.77
CA LEU A 345 -11.57 -35.69 -12.34
C LEU A 345 -12.49 -36.22 -13.45
N LEU A 346 -12.01 -36.29 -14.69
CA LEU A 346 -12.73 -36.95 -15.79
C LEU A 346 -12.37 -38.44 -15.95
N TYR A 347 -11.44 -38.99 -15.16
CA TYR A 347 -10.97 -40.37 -15.35
C TYR A 347 -11.31 -41.35 -14.22
N TYR A 348 -11.72 -40.88 -13.05
CA TYR A 348 -12.22 -41.76 -11.98
C TYR A 348 -13.58 -41.27 -11.50
N GLY A 349 -14.63 -41.92 -12.02
CA GLY A 349 -15.97 -41.83 -11.48
C GLY A 349 -15.96 -42.32 -10.03
N ILE A 350 -16.01 -41.40 -9.08
CA ILE A 350 -16.23 -41.72 -7.68
C ILE A 350 -17.72 -41.96 -7.50
N PHE A 351 -18.08 -43.24 -7.36
CA PHE A 351 -19.36 -43.67 -6.81
C PHE A 351 -19.44 -43.21 -5.35
N ILE A 352 -20.40 -42.35 -5.04
CA ILE A 352 -20.89 -42.15 -3.68
C ILE A 352 -21.93 -43.24 -3.43
N ILE A 353 -21.63 -44.20 -2.55
CA ILE A 353 -22.64 -45.09 -1.97
C ILE A 353 -23.09 -44.44 -0.66
N GLY A 354 -24.41 -44.30 -0.51
CA GLY A 354 -25.08 -43.61 0.59
C GLY A 354 -25.22 -44.40 1.89
#